data_AF-A0A848B9J8-F1
#
_entry.id   AF-A0A848B9J8-F1
#
_cell.length_a   1.000
_cell.length_b   1.000
_cell.length_c   1.000
_cell.angle_alpha   90.00
_cell.angle_beta   90.00
_cell.angle_gamma   90.00
#
_symmetry.space_group_name_H-M   'P 1'
#
loop_
_entity.id
_entity.type
_entity.pdbx_description
1 polymer ?
#
loop_
_entity_poly.entity_id
_entity_poly.type
_entity_poly.pdbx_seq_one_letter_code
_entity_poly.pdbx_strand_id
1 'polypeptide(L)' 'MTEQELEKLVQDKLNEAYKANEHPHKFFITANGRGVTDGGDLYNAVLQDVMRVMQQAMTDILKEVVKK' A
#
# COMPACT_ATOMS: atom_id res chain seq x y z
N MET A 1 -17.83 0.08 -16.52
CA MET A 1 -17.15 -0.06 -15.22
C MET A 1 -17.75 0.97 -14.29
N THR A 2 -18.28 0.54 -13.15
CA THR A 2 -18.78 1.44 -12.10
C THR A 2 -17.61 2.01 -11.29
N GLU A 3 -17.83 3.08 -10.51
CA GLU A 3 -16.78 3.62 -9.64
C GLU A 3 -16.29 2.60 -8.60
N GLN A 4 -17.21 1.77 -8.07
CA GLN A 4 -16.87 0.71 -7.12
C GLN A 4 -16.03 -0.40 -7.76
N GLU A 5 -16.32 -0.76 -9.02
CA GLU A 5 -15.51 -1.72 -9.78
C GLU A 5 -14.10 -1.18 -10.03
N LEU A 6 -13.97 0.12 -10.33
CA LEU A 6 -12.68 0.77 -10.55
C LEU A 6 -11.85 0.84 -9.25
N GLU A 7 -12.46 1.23 -8.14
CA GLU A 7 -11.82 1.27 -6.83
C GLU A 7 -11.27 -0.10 -6.42
N LYS A 8 -12.09 -1.15 -6.60
CA LYS A 8 -11.68 -2.52 -6.34
C LYS A 8 -10.55 -2.97 -7.26
N LEU A 9 -10.63 -2.64 -8.55
CA LEU A 9 -9.58 -2.97 -9.51
C LEU A 9 -8.23 -2.33 -9.14
N VAL A 10 -8.22 -1.05 -8.74
CA VAL A 10 -7.01 -0.36 -8.29
C VAL A 10 -6.45 -1.02 -7.04
N GLN A 11 -7.32 -1.37 -6.08
CA GLN A 11 -6.92 -2.07 -4.85
C GLN A 11 -6.26 -3.42 -5.16
N ASP A 12 -6.90 -4.23 -6.00
CA ASP A 12 -6.44 -5.56 -6.37
C ASP A 12 -5.09 -5.48 -7.08
N LYS A 13 -4.92 -4.51 -8.01
CA LYS A 13 -3.65 -4.30 -8.72
C LYS A 13 -2.52 -3.81 -7.81
N LEU A 14 -2.82 -2.91 -6.87
CA LEU A 14 -1.84 -2.50 -5.86
C LEU A 14 -1.42 -3.67 -4.97
N ASN A 15 -2.36 -4.51 -4.55
CA ASN A 15 -2.09 -5.68 -3.72
C ASN A 15 -1.28 -6.75 -4.47
N GLU A 16 -1.62 -7.00 -5.73
CA GLU A 16 -0.85 -7.89 -6.63
C GLU A 16 0.59 -7.39 -6.78
N ALA A 17 0.76 -6.10 -7.10
CA ALA A 17 2.08 -5.50 -7.27
C ALA A 17 2.89 -5.52 -5.97
N TYR A 18 2.26 -5.25 -4.83
CA TYR A 18 2.91 -5.33 -3.53
C TYR A 18 3.41 -6.76 -3.28
N LYS A 19 2.56 -7.79 -3.40
CA LYS A 19 2.93 -9.20 -3.16
C LYS A 19 3.96 -9.76 -4.15
N ALA A 20 3.99 -9.25 -5.38
CA ALA A 20 4.93 -9.71 -6.41
C ALA A 20 6.36 -9.22 -6.19
N ASN A 21 6.57 -8.21 -5.34
CA ASN A 21 7.88 -7.66 -5.06
C ASN A 21 8.49 -8.25 -3.80
N GLU A 22 9.79 -8.51 -3.84
CA GLU A 22 10.55 -8.83 -2.65
C GLU A 22 10.68 -7.57 -1.79
N HIS A 23 10.19 -7.63 -0.56
CA HIS A 23 10.29 -6.51 0.37
C HIS A 23 11.59 -6.58 1.16
N PRO A 24 12.25 -5.43 1.41
CA PRO A 24 13.38 -5.38 2.31
C PRO A 24 13.02 -6.02 3.65
N HIS A 25 13.91 -6.85 4.19
CA HIS A 25 13.73 -7.36 5.54
C HIS A 25 13.64 -6.18 6.50
N LYS A 26 12.45 -6.01 7.09
CA LYS A 26 12.14 -4.91 7.99
C LYS A 26 12.86 -5.14 9.33
N PHE A 27 14.14 -4.78 9.40
CA PHE A 27 14.95 -4.82 10.61
C PHE A 27 14.99 -3.42 11.22
N PHE A 28 14.36 -3.24 12.37
CA PHE A 28 14.56 -2.06 13.21
C PHE A 28 15.20 -2.48 14.52
N ILE A 29 16.22 -1.74 14.93
CA ILE A 29 16.76 -1.82 16.29
C ILE A 29 15.89 -0.91 17.14
N THR A 30 15.12 -1.49 18.06
CA THR A 30 14.36 -0.70 19.04
C THR A 30 15.32 0.01 20.00
N ALA A 31 14.85 1.02 20.74
CA ALA A 31 15.67 1.77 21.69
C ALA A 31 16.35 0.90 22.77
N ASN A 32 15.84 -0.32 23.02
CA ASN A 32 16.44 -1.31 23.92
C ASN A 32 17.31 -2.36 23.22
N GLY A 33 17.70 -2.14 21.96
CA GLY A 33 18.65 -2.99 21.22
C GLY A 33 18.09 -4.30 20.69
N ARG A 34 16.77 -4.56 20.80
CA ARG A 34 16.14 -5.78 20.27
C ARG A 34 15.75 -5.56 18.82
N GLY A 35 16.23 -6.40 17.91
CA GLY A 35 15.74 -6.41 16.53
C GLY A 35 14.28 -6.87 16.51
N VAL A 36 13.38 -6.07 15.93
CA VAL A 36 12.02 -6.52 15.62
C VAL A 36 11.97 -6.91 14.15
N THR A 37 11.81 -8.20 13.89
CA THR A 37 11.49 -8.72 12.56
C THR A 37 10.11 -8.22 12.14
N ASP A 38 9.99 -7.82 10.88
CA ASP A 38 8.75 -7.37 10.25
C ASP A 38 8.32 -5.91 10.57
N GLY A 39 9.26 -5.07 11.01
CA GLY A 39 9.08 -3.61 11.05
C GLY A 39 8.44 -3.07 12.33
N GLY A 40 7.80 -3.95 13.11
CA GLY A 40 6.97 -3.56 14.24
C GLY A 40 5.67 -2.85 13.81
N ASP A 41 4.77 -2.66 14.77
CA ASP A 41 3.41 -2.17 14.51
C ASP A 41 3.39 -0.80 13.83
N LEU A 42 4.30 0.10 14.21
CA LEU A 42 4.37 1.45 13.65
C LEU A 42 4.74 1.43 12.16
N TYR A 43 5.74 0.64 11.76
CA TYR A 43 6.10 0.52 10.35
C TYR A 43 4.93 0.00 9.53
N ASN A 44 4.26 -1.05 10.03
CA ASN A 44 3.12 -1.65 9.33
C ASN A 44 1.96 -0.65 9.22
N ALA A 45 1.71 0.17 10.24
CA ALA A 45 0.72 1.24 10.18
C ALA A 45 1.07 2.31 9.12
N VAL A 46 2.33 2.76 9.07
CA VAL A 46 2.80 3.73 8.07
C VAL A 46 2.69 3.16 6.66
N LEU A 47 3.13 1.92 6.46
CA LEU A 47 3.02 1.25 5.16
C LEU A 47 1.56 1.17 4.68
N GLN A 48 0.65 0.78 5.57
CA GLN A 48 -0.78 0.72 5.24
C GLN A 48 -1.34 2.09 4.87
N ASP A 49 -0.94 3.15 5.58
CA ASP A 49 -1.40 4.51 5.28
C ASP A 49 -0.89 5.00 3.92
N VAL A 50 0.38 4.74 3.60
CA VAL A 50 0.96 5.05 2.27
C VAL A 50 0.22 4.29 1.16
N MET A 51 -0.04 2.99 1.34
CA MET A 51 -0.79 2.20 0.35
C MET A 51 -2.20 2.77 0.12
N ARG A 52 -2.87 3.21 1.19
CA ARG A 52 -4.20 3.83 1.11
C ARG A 52 -4.19 5.15 0.35
N VAL A 53 -3.21 6.03 0.62
CA VAL A 53 -3.05 7.30 -0.11
C VAL A 53 -2.78 7.05 -1.59
N MET A 54 -1.91 6.08 -1.91
CA MET A 54 -1.64 5.70 -3.30
C MET A 54 -2.89 5.17 -4.01
N GLN A 55 -3.68 4.34 -3.34
CA GLN A 55 -4.93 3.83 -3.89
C GLN A 55 -5.90 4.97 -4.22
N GLN A 56 -6.12 5.90 -3.28
CA GLN A 56 -7.00 7.05 -3.48
C GLN A 56 -6.55 7.90 -4.69
N ALA A 57 -5.28 8.30 -4.71
CA ALA A 57 -4.75 9.13 -5.79
C ALA A 57 -4.87 8.45 -7.16
N MET A 58 -4.56 7.16 -7.27
CA MET A 58 -4.67 6.43 -8.54
C MET A 58 -6.12 6.24 -8.98
N THR A 59 -7.03 5.95 -8.05
CA THR A 59 -8.46 5.90 -8.35
C THR A 59 -8.95 7.23 -8.89
N ASP A 60 -8.60 8.36 -8.26
CA ASP A 60 -9.04 9.68 -8.70
C ASP A 60 -8.51 10.04 -10.09
N ILE A 61 -7.22 9.78 -10.35
CA ILE A 61 -6.62 9.96 -11.68
C ILE A 61 -7.37 9.12 -12.73
N LEU A 62 -7.66 7.86 -12.44
CA LEU A 62 -8.37 6.98 -13.38
C LEU A 62 -9.83 7.41 -13.58
N LYS A 63 -10.51 7.91 -12.54
CA LYS A 63 -11.85 8.49 -12.68
C LYS A 63 -11.84 9.71 -13.61
N GLU A 64 -10.81 10.55 -13.57
CA GLU A 64 -10.66 11.68 -14.50
C GLU A 64 -10.38 11.23 -15.94
N VAL A 65 -9.54 10.21 -16.12
CA VAL A 65 -9.20 9.67 -17.45
C VAL A 65 -10.38 8.97 -18.09
N VAL A 66 -11.16 8.18 -17.35
CA VAL A 66 -12.31 7.42 -17.88
C VAL A 66 -13.52 8.32 -18.18
N LYS A 67 -13.60 9.51 -17.56
CA LYS A 67 -14.64 10.51 -17.86
C LYS A 67 -14.39 11.27 -19.17
N LYS A 68 -13.18 11.20 -19.75
CA LYS A 68 -12.86 11.72 -21.09
C LYS A 68 -13.20 10.71 -22.17
#